data_AF-D2RJ78-F1
#
_entry.id   AF-D2RJ78-F1
#
_cell.length_a   1.000
_cell.length_b   1.000
_cell.length_c   1.000
_cell.angle_alpha   90.00
_cell.angle_beta   90.00
_cell.angle_gamma   90.00
#
_symmetry.space_group_name_H-M   'P 1'
#
loop_
_entity.id
_entity.type
_entity.pdbx_description
1 polymer ?
#
loop_
_entity_poly.entity_id
_entity_poly.type
_entity_poly.pdbx_seq_one_letter_code
_entity_poly.pdbx_strand_id
1 'polypeptide(L)'
;MFLFLSSFTIHRKIIPKGYFALNEIVYLFDVKRFWTSSNIRCFFIGAIIFLGYYKFDIRNSAVYYSALGLVSLIQVFPVIVRYQLYKFWKSIYRFRLFCTNLFYVAVLFFMGFACLEFMIPAIYGEKGYIDMAYPFVNFTLGIFIYMFPLFIQFSVQWRYDTINLDRMNFLHTDTAIMLRNLDIMSRENSIVKHYRLDIEKYAKVYGIDPDLLKSVLSIEEFNRGSIIQCFIERLLINGFPAFVLRKDMSIGFGQIKISTASKLLSISEGAALEELAKPGRNIEICARYIRLLINKYLEDKKHPFIAARYNDLYDYIAKNYIGATDATMYNAVLYAAILRERSRLDLYSRLKIKNKRNQCFRGNLKAPLPA
;
A
#
# COMPACT_ATOMS: atom_id res chain seq x y z
N MET A 1 -12.08 8.91 28.87
CA MET A 1 -12.80 9.20 27.60
C MET A 1 -12.13 10.30 26.78
N PHE A 2 -11.85 11.48 27.35
CA PHE A 2 -11.14 12.56 26.64
C PHE A 2 -9.73 12.15 26.19
N LEU A 3 -8.89 11.61 27.09
CA LEU A 3 -7.58 11.04 26.74
C LEU A 3 -7.64 9.93 25.67
N PHE A 4 -8.70 9.14 25.66
CA PHE A 4 -8.91 8.09 24.65
C PHE A 4 -9.24 8.71 23.28
N LEU A 5 -10.11 9.73 23.23
CA LEU A 5 -10.42 10.48 22.01
C LEU A 5 -9.23 11.31 21.50
N SER A 6 -8.48 11.94 22.40
CA SER A 6 -7.24 12.67 22.07
C SER A 6 -6.19 11.70 21.55
N SER A 7 -6.00 10.56 22.21
CA SER A 7 -5.11 9.49 21.76
C SER A 7 -5.55 8.95 20.40
N PHE A 8 -6.84 8.76 20.13
CA PHE A 8 -7.34 8.33 18.81
C PHE A 8 -7.10 9.37 17.71
N THR A 9 -7.24 10.65 18.04
CA THR A 9 -7.03 11.77 17.10
C THR A 9 -5.55 11.98 16.79
N ILE A 10 -4.70 11.84 17.81
CA ILE A 10 -3.24 11.83 17.71
C ILE A 10 -2.78 10.57 16.96
N HIS A 11 -3.35 9.40 17.27
CA HIS A 11 -3.10 8.13 16.60
C HIS A 11 -3.41 8.22 15.10
N ARG A 12 -4.51 8.86 14.71
CA ARG A 12 -4.90 9.05 13.30
C ARG A 12 -4.03 10.08 12.55
N LYS A 13 -3.39 11.02 13.26
CA LYS A 13 -2.60 12.12 12.66
C LYS A 13 -1.08 11.91 12.70
N ILE A 14 -0.54 11.32 13.77
CA ILE A 14 0.89 11.16 14.03
C ILE A 14 1.38 9.78 13.59
N ILE A 15 0.55 8.76 13.73
CA ILE A 15 0.93 7.43 13.28
C ILE A 15 0.64 7.38 11.78
N PRO A 16 1.62 7.03 10.92
CA PRO A 16 1.37 6.82 9.49
C PRO A 16 0.13 5.95 9.32
N LYS A 17 -0.60 6.11 8.21
CA LYS A 17 -1.84 5.39 7.82
C LYS A 17 -1.70 3.85 7.70
N GLY A 18 -0.81 3.27 8.48
CA GLY A 18 -0.34 1.91 8.52
C GLY A 18 0.08 1.55 9.94
N TYR A 19 -0.87 1.61 10.89
CA TYR A 19 -0.86 0.65 11.98
C TYR A 19 -1.11 -0.71 11.34
N PHE A 20 -0.03 -1.21 10.76
CA PHE A 20 -0.07 -2.33 9.89
C PHE A 20 -0.12 -3.55 10.79
N ALA A 21 -1.19 -4.33 10.66
CA ALA A 21 -1.24 -5.64 11.26
C ALA A 21 0.00 -6.40 10.77
N LEU A 22 0.51 -7.34 11.56
CA LEU A 22 1.67 -8.15 11.21
C LEU A 22 1.70 -8.72 9.79
N ASN A 23 0.52 -8.88 9.19
CA ASN A 23 0.34 -9.34 7.83
C ASN A 23 0.90 -8.38 6.79
N GLU A 24 0.83 -7.06 6.99
CA GLU A 24 1.36 -6.08 6.02
C GLU A 24 2.89 -5.98 6.04
N ILE A 25 3.51 -6.34 7.18
CA ILE A 25 4.96 -6.47 7.34
C ILE A 25 5.51 -7.67 6.53
N VAL A 26 4.83 -8.82 6.63
CA VAL A 26 5.19 -10.02 5.84
C VAL A 26 4.93 -9.80 4.36
N TYR A 27 3.97 -8.93 4.03
CA TYR A 27 3.46 -8.74 2.68
C TYR A 27 4.20 -7.70 1.82
N LEU A 28 4.63 -6.58 2.43
CA LEU A 28 5.30 -5.51 1.69
C LEU A 28 6.82 -5.72 1.52
N PHE A 29 7.41 -6.67 2.26
CA PHE A 29 8.86 -6.95 2.30
C PHE A 29 9.74 -5.68 2.36
N ASP A 30 9.24 -4.62 2.98
CA ASP A 30 9.99 -3.38 3.20
C ASP A 30 10.62 -3.44 4.58
N VAL A 31 11.85 -3.97 4.64
CA VAL A 31 12.66 -4.11 5.85
C VAL A 31 12.78 -2.78 6.59
N LYS A 32 12.91 -1.67 5.86
CA LYS A 32 13.04 -0.33 6.45
C LYS A 32 11.74 0.07 7.16
N ARG A 33 10.59 -0.22 6.55
CA ARG A 33 9.28 0.02 7.18
C ARG A 33 8.99 -0.92 8.35
N PHE A 34 9.44 -2.18 8.30
CA PHE A 34 9.33 -3.11 9.43
C PHE A 34 10.03 -2.54 10.67
N TRP A 35 11.31 -2.16 10.53
CA TRP A 35 12.07 -1.57 11.64
C TRP A 35 11.45 -0.26 12.13
N THR A 36 10.96 0.59 11.22
CA THR A 36 10.31 1.86 11.60
C THR A 36 9.04 1.61 12.43
N SER A 37 8.16 0.70 11.99
CA SER A 37 6.91 0.37 12.69
C SER A 37 7.16 -0.35 14.03
N SER A 38 8.10 -1.28 14.06
CA SER A 38 8.49 -1.98 15.29
C SER A 38 9.11 -1.02 16.31
N ASN A 39 10.00 -0.11 15.89
CA ASN A 39 10.60 0.89 16.77
C ASN A 39 9.56 1.85 17.35
N ILE A 40 8.60 2.31 16.53
CA ILE A 40 7.50 3.17 16.99
C ILE A 40 6.64 2.44 18.03
N ARG A 41 6.28 1.18 17.78
CA ARG A 41 5.49 0.37 18.72
C ARG A 41 6.22 0.15 20.03
N CYS A 42 7.50 -0.19 19.98
CA CYS A 42 8.35 -0.33 21.15
C CYS A 42 8.40 0.96 21.96
N PHE A 43 8.69 2.08 21.30
CA PHE A 43 8.71 3.38 21.96
C PHE A 43 7.38 3.68 22.66
N PHE A 44 6.23 3.45 22.01
CA PHE A 44 4.92 3.70 22.62
C PHE A 44 4.59 2.76 23.79
N ILE A 45 4.88 1.46 23.68
CA ILE A 45 4.63 0.49 24.76
C ILE A 45 5.47 0.85 25.98
N GLY A 46 6.77 1.09 25.79
CA GLY A 46 7.65 1.54 26.86
C GLY A 46 7.16 2.84 27.48
N ALA A 47 6.89 3.87 26.66
CA ALA A 47 6.44 5.17 27.13
C ALA A 47 5.12 5.10 27.92
N ILE A 48 4.15 4.30 27.48
CA ILE A 48 2.86 4.15 28.18
C ILE A 48 3.04 3.45 29.53
N ILE A 49 3.85 2.39 29.58
CA ILE A 49 4.12 1.67 30.83
C ILE A 49 4.84 2.60 31.82
N PHE A 50 5.89 3.29 31.37
CA PHE A 50 6.62 4.27 32.18
C PHE A 50 5.75 5.45 32.64
N LEU A 51 4.94 6.04 31.76
CA LEU A 51 4.04 7.14 32.13
C LEU A 51 2.93 6.69 33.07
N GLY A 52 2.36 5.51 32.84
CA GLY A 52 1.37 4.90 33.73
C GLY A 52 1.91 4.72 35.15
N TYR A 53 3.17 4.27 35.24
CA TYR A 53 3.80 3.98 36.52
C TYR A 53 4.22 5.29 37.22
N TYR A 54 4.84 6.21 36.49
CA TYR A 54 5.42 7.44 37.04
C TYR A 54 4.38 8.55 37.32
N LYS A 55 3.46 8.78 36.37
CA LYS A 55 2.52 9.92 36.43
C LYS A 55 1.17 9.54 37.06
N PHE A 56 0.75 8.29 36.91
CA PHE A 56 -0.56 7.82 37.36
C PHE A 56 -0.48 6.85 38.56
N ASP A 57 0.73 6.55 39.05
CA ASP A 57 1.01 5.67 40.21
C ASP A 57 0.31 4.30 40.13
N ILE A 58 0.14 3.79 38.90
CA ILE A 58 -0.45 2.47 38.67
C ILE A 58 0.66 1.44 38.93
N ARG A 59 0.74 0.91 40.15
CA ARG A 59 1.77 -0.09 40.51
C ARG A 59 1.36 -1.54 40.27
N ASN A 60 0.08 -1.79 39.99
CA ASN A 60 -0.43 -3.15 39.81
C ASN A 60 -0.06 -3.70 38.42
N SER A 61 0.89 -4.63 38.37
CA SER A 61 1.33 -5.31 37.15
C SER A 61 0.19 -5.96 36.35
N ALA A 62 -0.87 -6.42 37.02
CA ALA A 62 -2.03 -7.02 36.36
C ALA A 62 -2.78 -6.05 35.44
N VAL A 63 -2.76 -4.74 35.74
CA VAL A 63 -3.39 -3.70 34.91
C VAL A 63 -2.65 -3.57 33.58
N TYR A 64 -1.31 -3.63 33.59
CA TYR A 64 -0.51 -3.57 32.37
C TYR A 64 -0.64 -4.83 31.53
N TYR A 65 -0.58 -6.02 32.15
CA TYR A 65 -0.72 -7.27 31.42
C TYR A 65 -2.12 -7.44 30.82
N SER A 66 -3.18 -7.02 31.52
CA SER A 66 -4.53 -7.02 30.97
C SER A 66 -4.68 -6.03 29.81
N ALA A 67 -4.08 -4.84 29.90
CA ALA A 67 -4.05 -3.88 28.79
C ALA A 67 -3.29 -4.42 27.57
N LEU A 68 -2.11 -5.02 27.77
CA LEU A 68 -1.34 -5.68 26.69
C LEU A 68 -2.14 -6.83 26.06
N GLY A 69 -2.82 -7.64 26.87
CA GLY A 69 -3.72 -8.69 26.41
C GLY A 69 -4.85 -8.16 25.53
N LEU A 70 -5.54 -7.11 25.98
CA LEU A 70 -6.64 -6.49 25.24
C LEU A 70 -6.16 -5.87 23.92
N VAL A 71 -5.03 -5.15 23.92
CA VAL A 71 -4.41 -4.61 22.70
C VAL A 71 -4.01 -5.74 21.74
N SER A 72 -3.45 -6.83 22.26
CA SER A 72 -3.06 -7.98 21.45
C SER A 72 -4.28 -8.64 20.78
N LEU A 73 -5.41 -8.76 21.50
CA LEU A 73 -6.66 -9.26 20.97
C LEU A 73 -7.22 -8.34 19.88
N ILE A 74 -7.26 -7.03 20.11
CA ILE A 74 -7.72 -6.06 19.10
C ILE A 74 -6.87 -6.13 17.82
N GLN A 75 -5.57 -6.38 17.95
CA GLN A 75 -4.66 -6.45 16.81
C GLN A 75 -4.72 -7.80 16.07
N VAL A 76 -4.85 -8.91 16.79
CA VAL A 76 -4.79 -10.27 16.22
C VAL A 76 -6.18 -10.77 15.80
N PHE A 77 -7.25 -10.38 16.47
CA PHE A 77 -8.60 -10.89 16.18
C PHE A 77 -9.09 -10.54 14.76
N PRO A 78 -8.95 -9.29 14.26
CA PRO A 78 -9.32 -8.98 12.88
C PRO A 78 -8.56 -9.82 11.86
N VAL A 79 -7.31 -10.19 12.17
CA VAL A 79 -6.45 -11.03 11.34
C VAL A 79 -6.99 -12.47 11.29
N ILE A 80 -7.30 -13.04 12.45
CA ILE A 80 -7.86 -14.40 12.54
C ILE A 80 -9.17 -14.51 11.75
N VAL A 81 -10.05 -13.51 11.86
CA VAL A 81 -11.34 -13.49 11.15
C VAL A 81 -11.13 -13.26 9.65
N ARG A 82 -10.36 -12.24 9.26
CA ARG A 82 -10.12 -11.87 7.86
C ARG A 82 -9.50 -13.00 7.04
N TYR A 83 -8.53 -13.72 7.61
CA TYR A 83 -7.85 -14.82 6.91
C TYR A 83 -8.42 -16.21 7.20
N GLN A 84 -9.55 -16.26 7.93
CA GLN A 84 -10.15 -17.51 8.38
C GLN A 84 -9.12 -18.45 9.01
N LEU A 85 -8.22 -17.92 9.84
CA LEU A 85 -7.15 -18.68 10.49
C LEU A 85 -7.70 -19.73 11.46
N TYR A 86 -8.95 -19.58 11.90
CA TYR A 86 -9.67 -20.62 12.61
C TYR A 86 -9.83 -21.92 11.81
N LYS A 87 -9.57 -21.92 10.49
CA LYS A 87 -9.46 -23.13 9.64
C LYS A 87 -7.99 -23.52 9.40
N PHE A 88 -7.11 -23.32 10.39
CA PHE A 88 -5.66 -23.52 10.23
C PHE A 88 -5.29 -24.94 9.76
N TRP A 89 -6.06 -25.95 10.16
CA TRP A 89 -5.89 -27.35 9.75
C TRP A 89 -6.03 -27.59 8.24
N LYS A 90 -6.67 -26.69 7.49
CA LYS A 90 -6.83 -26.84 6.04
C LYS A 90 -5.58 -26.51 5.24
N SER A 91 -4.61 -25.81 5.82
CA SER A 91 -3.43 -25.33 5.09
C SER A 91 -2.26 -25.08 6.04
N ILE A 92 -1.10 -25.68 5.73
CA ILE A 92 0.16 -25.46 6.46
C ILE A 92 0.51 -23.97 6.55
N TYR A 93 0.09 -23.17 5.55
CA TYR A 93 0.31 -21.73 5.49
C TYR A 93 -0.54 -20.96 6.50
N ARG A 94 -1.84 -21.30 6.59
CA ARG A 94 -2.75 -20.71 7.59
C ARG A 94 -2.32 -21.06 8.99
N PHE A 95 -1.84 -22.29 9.20
CA PHE A 95 -1.25 -22.72 10.46
C PHE A 95 -0.03 -21.88 10.83
N ARG A 96 0.92 -21.68 9.91
CA ARG A 96 2.10 -20.84 10.15
C ARG A 96 1.74 -19.37 10.44
N LEU A 97 0.80 -18.80 9.69
CA LEU A 97 0.34 -17.43 9.91
C LEU A 97 -0.37 -17.28 11.27
N PHE A 98 -1.15 -18.28 11.66
CA PHE A 98 -1.75 -18.36 13.00
C PHE A 98 -0.68 -18.43 14.10
N CYS A 99 0.33 -19.30 13.97
CA CYS A 99 1.46 -19.37 14.90
C CYS A 99 2.25 -18.06 14.98
N THR A 100 2.44 -17.36 13.87
CA THR A 100 3.12 -16.05 13.83
C THR A 100 2.35 -14.98 14.60
N ASN A 101 1.01 -15.00 14.51
CA ASN A 101 0.16 -14.11 15.29
C ASN A 101 0.16 -14.45 16.78
N LEU A 102 0.18 -15.74 17.16
CA LEU A 102 0.35 -16.14 18.56
C LEU A 102 1.72 -15.75 19.10
N PHE A 103 2.78 -15.93 18.31
CA PHE A 103 4.13 -15.53 18.68
C PHE A 103 4.23 -14.03 18.94
N TYR A 104 3.52 -13.21 18.16
CA TYR A 104 3.45 -11.77 18.41
C TYR A 104 2.80 -11.41 19.74
N VAL A 105 1.73 -12.10 20.13
CA VAL A 105 1.13 -11.91 21.45
C VAL A 105 2.20 -12.16 22.52
N ALA A 106 2.95 -13.26 22.40
CA ALA A 106 4.04 -13.56 23.33
C ALA A 106 5.11 -12.47 23.36
N VAL A 107 5.52 -11.91 22.21
CA VAL A 107 6.47 -10.80 22.11
C VAL A 107 5.99 -9.58 22.92
N LEU A 108 4.71 -9.21 22.82
CA LEU A 108 4.14 -8.09 23.59
C LEU A 108 4.21 -8.33 25.10
N PHE A 109 3.92 -9.56 25.54
CA PHE A 109 4.04 -9.93 26.96
C PHE A 109 5.49 -9.93 27.44
N PHE A 110 6.44 -10.42 26.65
CA PHE A 110 7.87 -10.36 26.98
C PHE A 110 8.37 -8.92 27.12
N MET A 111 7.92 -8.01 26.25
CA MET A 111 8.24 -6.58 26.37
C MET A 111 7.66 -5.97 27.65
N GLY A 112 6.40 -6.28 27.99
CA GLY A 112 5.77 -5.84 29.23
C GLY A 112 6.53 -6.33 30.46
N PHE A 113 6.90 -7.62 30.46
CA PHE A 113 7.70 -8.24 31.51
C PHE A 113 9.06 -7.57 31.68
N ALA A 114 9.79 -7.33 30.57
CA ALA A 114 11.07 -6.63 30.63
C ALA A 114 10.95 -5.21 31.23
N CYS A 115 9.89 -4.47 30.89
CA CYS A 115 9.68 -3.14 31.46
C CYS A 115 9.33 -3.19 32.97
N LEU A 116 8.39 -4.04 33.37
CA LEU A 116 7.85 -4.06 34.74
C LEU A 116 8.81 -4.71 35.75
N GLU A 117 9.53 -5.75 35.35
CA GLU A 117 10.30 -6.57 36.29
C GLU A 117 11.81 -6.22 36.31
N PHE A 118 12.31 -5.59 35.25
CA PHE A 118 13.73 -5.24 35.11
C PHE A 118 13.96 -3.73 35.05
N MET A 119 13.26 -3.02 34.15
CA MET A 119 13.59 -1.62 33.89
C MET A 119 13.01 -0.65 34.93
N ILE A 120 11.74 -0.78 35.31
CA ILE A 120 11.09 0.09 36.30
C ILE A 120 11.75 -0.05 37.69
N PRO A 121 11.92 -1.26 38.25
CA PRO A 121 12.53 -1.42 39.57
C PRO A 121 13.95 -0.85 39.62
N ALA A 122 14.73 -1.04 38.54
CA ALA A 122 16.07 -0.48 38.44
C ALA A 122 16.13 1.05 38.46
N ILE A 123 15.10 1.73 37.93
CA ILE A 123 15.01 3.20 37.96
C ILE A 123 14.59 3.72 39.35
N TYR A 124 13.74 2.98 40.06
CA TYR A 124 13.27 3.34 41.40
C TYR A 124 14.20 2.88 42.53
N GLY A 125 15.23 2.08 42.22
CA GLY A 125 16.09 1.47 43.23
C GLY A 125 15.37 0.37 44.03
N GLU A 126 14.28 -0.16 43.48
CA GLU A 126 13.53 -1.28 44.06
C GLU A 126 14.16 -2.62 43.64
N LYS A 127 13.89 -3.66 44.42
CA LYS A 127 14.31 -5.02 44.07
C LYS A 127 13.59 -5.46 42.80
N GLY A 128 14.35 -5.65 41.73
CA GLY A 128 13.83 -6.23 40.49
C GLY A 128 13.76 -7.75 40.54
N TYR A 129 13.53 -8.37 39.38
CA TYR A 129 13.46 -9.83 39.25
C TYR A 129 14.75 -10.55 39.67
N ILE A 130 15.91 -9.93 39.38
CA ILE A 130 17.20 -10.40 39.87
C ILE A 130 17.71 -9.37 40.87
N ASP A 131 17.88 -9.80 42.12
CA ASP A 131 18.37 -8.97 43.22
C ASP A 131 19.90 -8.79 43.05
N MET A 132 20.30 -7.93 42.11
CA MET A 132 21.68 -7.55 41.89
C MET A 132 22.02 -6.29 42.68
N ALA A 133 23.21 -6.24 43.27
CA ALA A 133 23.73 -5.05 43.96
C ALA A 133 23.81 -3.79 43.08
N TYR A 134 23.73 -3.95 41.74
CA TYR A 134 23.87 -2.88 40.77
C TYR A 134 22.60 -2.73 39.90
N PRO A 135 21.75 -1.70 40.14
CA PRO A 135 20.53 -1.46 39.38
C PRO A 135 20.75 -1.32 37.86
N PHE A 136 21.89 -0.77 37.45
CA PHE A 136 22.24 -0.62 36.03
C PHE A 136 22.32 -1.96 35.27
N VAL A 137 22.77 -3.03 35.92
CA VAL A 137 22.88 -4.36 35.28
C VAL A 137 21.49 -4.93 35.03
N ASN A 138 20.58 -4.77 36.00
CA ASN A 138 19.18 -5.18 35.86
C ASN A 138 18.47 -4.40 34.74
N PHE A 139 18.73 -3.09 34.64
CA PHE A 139 18.21 -2.25 33.55
C PHE A 139 18.73 -2.69 32.17
N THR A 140 20.03 -2.99 32.06
CA THR A 140 20.66 -3.43 30.81
C THR A 140 20.12 -4.78 30.34
N LEU A 141 19.93 -5.73 31.27
CA LEU A 141 19.26 -7.01 30.98
C LEU A 141 17.81 -6.79 30.54
N GLY A 142 17.09 -5.86 31.18
CA GLY A 142 15.75 -5.44 30.77
C GLY A 142 15.71 -4.98 29.32
N ILE A 143 16.62 -4.10 28.90
CA ILE A 143 16.72 -3.64 27.50
C ILE A 143 16.96 -4.82 26.55
N PHE A 144 17.84 -5.75 26.92
CA PHE A 144 18.11 -6.93 26.09
C PHE A 144 16.86 -7.81 25.91
N ILE A 145 16.19 -8.16 27.01
CA ILE A 145 14.95 -8.98 26.99
C ILE A 145 13.82 -8.24 26.26
N TYR A 146 13.80 -6.92 26.32
CA TYR A 146 12.84 -6.08 25.61
C TYR A 146 13.03 -6.12 24.09
N MET A 147 14.28 -6.06 23.62
CA MET A 147 14.61 -5.99 22.19
C MET A 147 14.74 -7.37 21.54
N PHE A 148 15.19 -8.39 22.26
CA PHE A 148 15.46 -9.73 21.75
C PHE A 148 14.28 -10.39 20.99
N PRO A 149 13.03 -10.32 21.48
CA PRO A 149 11.88 -10.89 20.78
C PRO A 149 11.62 -10.28 19.39
N LEU A 150 12.03 -9.02 19.15
CA LEU A 150 11.95 -8.38 17.82
C LEU A 150 12.87 -9.05 16.80
N PHE A 151 14.08 -9.43 17.22
CA PHE A 151 15.04 -10.08 16.34
C PHE A 151 14.61 -11.50 15.96
N ILE A 152 13.97 -12.22 16.89
CA ILE A 152 13.35 -13.52 16.59
C ILE A 152 12.19 -13.32 15.62
N GLN A 153 11.31 -12.36 15.89
CA GLN A 153 10.18 -12.04 15.02
C GLN A 153 10.63 -11.69 13.60
N PHE A 154 11.68 -10.88 13.46
CA PHE A 154 12.30 -10.54 12.18
C PHE A 154 12.87 -11.78 11.48
N SER A 155 13.60 -12.63 12.21
CA SER A 155 14.23 -13.83 11.65
C SER A 155 13.23 -14.85 11.15
N VAL A 156 12.11 -15.00 11.86
CA VAL A 156 10.97 -15.82 11.43
C VAL A 156 10.40 -15.24 10.14
N GLN A 157 10.16 -13.93 10.06
CA GLN A 157 9.50 -13.29 8.91
C GLN A 157 10.40 -13.18 7.66
N TRP A 158 11.70 -12.93 7.85
CA TRP A 158 12.70 -12.78 6.79
C TRP A 158 12.88 -14.04 5.94
N ARG A 159 12.67 -15.22 6.53
CA ARG A 159 12.87 -16.52 5.84
C ARG A 159 11.71 -16.97 4.97
N TYR A 160 10.56 -16.29 4.98
CA TYR A 160 9.36 -16.76 4.28
C TYR A 160 9.18 -16.12 2.91
N ASP A 161 9.71 -16.79 1.89
CA ASP A 161 9.52 -16.48 0.46
C ASP A 161 8.21 -17.08 -0.12
N THR A 162 7.33 -17.60 0.73
CA THR A 162 6.15 -18.41 0.32
C THR A 162 4.89 -17.58 0.04
N ILE A 163 5.01 -16.51 -0.75
CA ILE A 163 3.94 -15.53 -1.00
C ILE A 163 3.46 -15.63 -2.46
N ASN A 164 2.83 -16.75 -2.84
CA ASN A 164 2.17 -16.85 -4.16
C ASN A 164 0.66 -17.16 -4.05
N LEU A 165 0.24 -18.19 -3.30
CA LEU A 165 -1.18 -18.55 -3.18
C LEU A 165 -1.98 -17.62 -2.25
N ASP A 166 -1.43 -17.30 -1.08
CA ASP A 166 -2.04 -16.29 -0.20
C ASP A 166 -1.95 -14.91 -0.86
N ARG A 167 -0.85 -14.59 -1.56
CA ARG A 167 -0.74 -13.36 -2.34
C ARG A 167 -1.87 -13.17 -3.34
N MET A 168 -2.26 -14.23 -4.05
CA MET A 168 -3.36 -14.17 -5.01
C MET A 168 -4.71 -13.95 -4.32
N ASN A 169 -5.02 -14.69 -3.25
CA ASN A 169 -6.27 -14.49 -2.50
C ASN A 169 -6.35 -13.11 -1.82
N PHE A 170 -5.21 -12.59 -1.37
CA PHE A 170 -5.10 -11.25 -0.79
C PHE A 170 -5.22 -10.18 -1.86
N LEU A 171 -4.54 -10.34 -3.00
CA LEU A 171 -4.71 -9.45 -4.15
C LEU A 171 -6.18 -9.39 -4.56
N HIS A 172 -6.89 -10.52 -4.62
CA HIS A 172 -8.33 -10.52 -4.88
C HIS A 172 -9.13 -9.75 -3.83
N THR A 173 -8.81 -9.92 -2.55
CA THR A 173 -9.51 -9.23 -1.44
C THR A 173 -9.22 -7.73 -1.44
N ASP A 174 -7.96 -7.33 -1.59
CA ASP A 174 -7.54 -5.93 -1.62
C ASP A 174 -8.02 -5.24 -2.89
N THR A 175 -8.04 -5.95 -4.03
CA THR A 175 -8.68 -5.46 -5.27
C THR A 175 -10.17 -5.24 -5.02
N ALA A 176 -10.89 -6.19 -4.42
CA ALA A 176 -12.31 -6.03 -4.10
C ALA A 176 -12.58 -4.86 -3.14
N ILE A 177 -11.76 -4.69 -2.11
CA ILE A 177 -11.86 -3.56 -1.16
C ILE A 177 -11.58 -2.23 -1.88
N MET A 178 -10.50 -2.16 -2.67
CA MET A 178 -10.15 -0.97 -3.45
C MET A 178 -11.27 -0.62 -4.44
N LEU A 179 -11.77 -1.59 -5.19
CA LEU A 179 -12.89 -1.39 -6.12
C LEU A 179 -14.11 -0.84 -5.38
N ARG A 180 -14.48 -1.42 -4.24
CA ARG A 180 -15.59 -0.93 -3.41
C ARG A 180 -15.36 0.51 -2.94
N ASN A 181 -14.15 0.83 -2.49
CA ASN A 181 -13.82 2.19 -2.03
C ASN A 181 -13.83 3.21 -3.18
N LEU A 182 -13.30 2.84 -4.34
CA LEU A 182 -13.34 3.66 -5.55
C LEU A 182 -14.77 3.87 -6.04
N ASP A 183 -15.64 2.87 -5.90
CA ASP A 183 -17.06 2.98 -6.24
C ASP A 183 -17.80 3.90 -5.27
N ILE A 184 -17.54 3.80 -3.96
CA ILE A 184 -18.08 4.74 -2.96
C ILE A 184 -17.61 6.16 -3.28
N MET A 185 -16.31 6.36 -3.50
CA MET A 185 -15.72 7.65 -3.85
C MET A 185 -16.33 8.22 -5.15
N SER A 186 -16.60 7.38 -6.15
CA SER A 186 -17.22 7.80 -7.41
C SER A 186 -18.69 8.24 -7.25
N ARG A 187 -19.39 7.70 -6.24
CA ARG A 187 -20.77 8.08 -5.90
C ARG A 187 -20.82 9.37 -5.09
N GLU A 188 -19.86 9.52 -4.18
CA GLU A 188 -19.58 10.76 -3.46
C GLU A 188 -18.99 11.82 -4.40
N ASN A 189 -18.89 13.08 -3.97
CA ASN A 189 -18.43 14.21 -4.78
C ASN A 189 -16.92 14.12 -5.13
N SER A 190 -16.53 13.12 -5.91
CA SER A 190 -15.18 12.93 -6.44
C SER A 190 -14.82 14.00 -7.47
N ILE A 191 -13.54 14.34 -7.50
CA ILE A 191 -12.95 15.24 -8.48
C ILE A 191 -13.08 14.63 -9.88
N VAL A 192 -12.94 13.31 -10.02
CA VAL A 192 -13.17 12.58 -11.28
C VAL A 192 -14.59 12.82 -11.83
N LYS A 193 -15.61 12.92 -10.97
CA LYS A 193 -16.98 13.23 -11.39
C LYS A 193 -17.12 14.68 -11.88
N HIS A 194 -16.41 15.62 -11.24
CA HIS A 194 -16.42 17.03 -11.61
C HIS A 194 -15.77 17.27 -12.99
N TYR A 195 -14.68 16.57 -13.29
CA TYR A 195 -13.93 16.69 -14.56
C TYR A 195 -14.33 15.65 -15.62
N ARG A 196 -15.53 15.07 -15.52
CA ARG A 196 -15.99 14.00 -16.43
C ARG A 196 -15.90 14.39 -17.91
N LEU A 197 -16.32 15.62 -18.26
CA LEU A 197 -16.31 16.11 -19.64
C LEU A 197 -14.88 16.20 -20.20
N ASP A 198 -13.93 16.67 -19.39
CA ASP A 198 -12.52 16.75 -19.78
C ASP A 198 -11.92 15.35 -19.97
N ILE A 199 -12.26 14.40 -19.09
CA ILE A 199 -11.84 13.00 -19.21
C ILE A 199 -12.32 12.39 -20.52
N GLU A 200 -13.62 12.52 -20.83
CA GLU A 200 -14.20 11.99 -22.08
C GLU A 200 -13.59 12.66 -23.31
N LYS A 201 -13.39 13.99 -23.26
CA LYS A 201 -12.75 14.77 -24.32
C LYS A 201 -11.32 14.29 -24.59
N TYR A 202 -10.46 14.24 -23.57
CA TYR A 202 -9.05 13.88 -23.76
C TYR A 202 -8.86 12.39 -24.05
N ALA A 203 -9.70 11.50 -23.49
CA ALA A 203 -9.70 10.09 -23.88
C ALA A 203 -9.96 9.93 -25.39
N LYS A 204 -10.93 10.68 -25.94
CA LYS A 204 -11.21 10.70 -27.39
C LYS A 204 -10.05 11.26 -28.20
N VAL A 205 -9.47 12.39 -27.80
CA VAL A 205 -8.33 13.03 -28.50
C VAL A 205 -7.13 12.09 -28.61
N TYR A 206 -6.79 11.38 -27.53
CA TYR A 206 -5.64 10.48 -27.51
C TYR A 206 -5.98 9.02 -27.86
N GLY A 207 -7.23 8.73 -28.23
CA GLY A 207 -7.69 7.40 -28.64
C GLY A 207 -7.53 6.34 -27.54
N ILE A 208 -7.84 6.70 -26.30
CA ILE A 208 -7.77 5.84 -25.11
C ILE A 208 -9.19 5.50 -24.66
N ASP A 209 -9.37 4.33 -24.06
CA ASP A 209 -10.61 3.99 -23.38
C ASP A 209 -10.89 5.01 -22.25
N PRO A 210 -12.03 5.73 -22.26
CA PRO A 210 -12.39 6.66 -21.19
C PRO A 210 -12.40 6.01 -19.81
N ASP A 211 -12.80 4.73 -19.72
CA ASP A 211 -12.83 4.00 -18.45
C ASP A 211 -11.41 3.71 -17.93
N LEU A 212 -10.44 3.50 -18.80
CA LEU A 212 -9.03 3.39 -18.43
C LEU A 212 -8.48 4.69 -17.85
N LEU A 213 -8.68 5.82 -18.52
CA LEU A 213 -8.23 7.13 -18.03
C LEU A 213 -8.92 7.48 -16.70
N LYS A 214 -10.23 7.25 -16.61
CA LYS A 214 -11.00 7.44 -15.39
C LYS A 214 -10.48 6.55 -14.25
N SER A 215 -10.12 5.30 -14.54
CA SER A 215 -9.62 4.35 -13.55
C SER A 215 -8.28 4.80 -12.97
N VAL A 216 -7.32 5.19 -13.82
CA VAL A 216 -6.03 5.75 -13.41
C VAL A 216 -6.24 6.96 -12.50
N LEU A 217 -7.03 7.95 -12.95
CA LEU A 217 -7.30 9.15 -12.16
C LEU A 217 -7.99 8.85 -10.82
N SER A 218 -8.89 7.86 -10.78
CA SER A 218 -9.55 7.47 -9.53
C SER A 218 -8.57 6.83 -8.56
N ILE A 219 -7.65 5.99 -9.04
CA ILE A 219 -6.64 5.37 -8.18
C ILE A 219 -5.71 6.46 -7.62
N GLU A 220 -5.29 7.41 -8.45
CA GLU A 220 -4.46 8.53 -8.00
C GLU A 220 -5.18 9.46 -7.03
N GLU A 221 -6.46 9.77 -7.24
CA GLU A 221 -7.28 10.54 -6.30
C GLU A 221 -7.35 9.83 -4.93
N PHE A 222 -7.60 8.52 -4.94
CA PHE A 222 -7.65 7.72 -3.71
C PHE A 222 -6.30 7.68 -2.98
N ASN A 223 -5.20 7.49 -3.72
CA ASN A 223 -3.85 7.42 -3.15
C ASN A 223 -3.33 8.77 -2.64
N ARG A 224 -3.61 9.86 -3.37
CA ARG A 224 -3.26 11.23 -2.99
C ARG A 224 -3.90 11.64 -1.67
N GLY A 225 -5.08 11.09 -1.37
CA GLY A 225 -5.70 11.16 -0.06
C GLY A 225 -6.51 12.43 0.19
N SER A 226 -6.43 13.00 1.39
CA SER A 226 -7.40 14.02 1.83
C SER A 226 -7.17 15.40 1.20
N ILE A 227 -8.19 16.27 1.28
CA ILE A 227 -8.15 17.69 0.87
C ILE A 227 -6.92 18.42 1.45
N ILE A 228 -6.47 18.04 2.64
CA ILE A 228 -5.28 18.60 3.30
C ILE A 228 -4.01 18.29 2.52
N GLN A 229 -3.85 17.08 1.97
CA GLN A 229 -2.68 16.72 1.15
C GLN A 229 -2.67 17.53 -0.16
N CYS A 230 -3.83 17.71 -0.79
CA CYS A 230 -3.97 18.60 -1.95
C CYS A 230 -3.61 20.05 -1.62
N PHE A 231 -3.99 20.54 -0.43
CA PHE A 231 -3.65 21.88 0.04
C PHE A 231 -2.14 22.03 0.29
N ILE A 232 -1.51 21.07 0.98
CA ILE A 232 -0.06 21.07 1.21
C ILE A 232 0.70 21.03 -0.12
N GLU A 233 0.25 20.22 -1.08
CA GLU A 233 0.86 20.16 -2.41
C GLU A 233 0.81 21.52 -3.11
N ARG A 234 -0.34 22.21 -3.09
CA ARG A 234 -0.47 23.57 -3.65
C ARG A 234 0.43 24.58 -2.93
N LEU A 235 0.54 24.49 -1.62
CA LEU A 235 1.42 25.36 -0.83
C LEU A 235 2.89 25.12 -1.22
N LEU A 236 3.30 23.86 -1.37
CA LEU A 236 4.67 23.52 -1.79
C LEU A 236 4.98 24.03 -3.20
N ILE A 237 4.05 23.89 -4.15
CA ILE A 237 4.22 24.37 -5.53
C ILE A 237 4.37 25.89 -5.55
N ASN A 238 3.54 26.62 -4.81
CA ASN A 238 3.55 28.09 -4.82
C ASN A 238 4.67 28.70 -3.97
N GLY A 239 4.97 28.09 -2.81
CA GLY A 239 5.90 28.65 -1.82
C GLY A 239 7.34 28.14 -1.96
N PHE A 240 7.54 26.90 -2.44
CA PHE A 240 8.86 26.28 -2.54
C PHE A 240 9.07 25.52 -3.88
N PRO A 241 8.85 26.16 -5.05
CA PRO A 241 8.94 25.49 -6.35
C PRO A 241 10.32 24.87 -6.61
N ALA A 242 11.41 25.51 -6.18
CA ALA A 242 12.76 24.98 -6.33
C ALA A 242 12.96 23.65 -5.57
N PHE A 243 12.31 23.47 -4.41
CA PHE A 243 12.35 22.21 -3.66
C PHE A 243 11.58 21.11 -4.40
N VAL A 244 10.41 21.46 -4.93
CA VAL A 244 9.52 20.56 -5.68
C VAL A 244 10.22 20.05 -6.95
N LEU A 245 10.86 20.95 -7.70
CA LEU A 245 11.64 20.61 -8.90
C LEU A 245 12.81 19.68 -8.56
N ARG A 246 13.62 20.03 -7.54
CA ARG A 246 14.78 19.22 -7.12
C ARG A 246 14.41 17.80 -6.69
N LYS A 247 13.20 17.58 -6.17
CA LYS A 247 12.73 16.28 -5.71
C LYS A 247 11.96 15.48 -6.76
N ASP A 248 11.75 16.02 -7.96
CA ASP A 248 10.98 15.39 -9.04
C ASP A 248 9.63 14.83 -8.55
N MET A 249 8.83 15.68 -7.89
CA MET A 249 7.58 15.27 -7.26
C MET A 249 6.50 14.90 -8.30
N SER A 250 5.60 13.99 -7.90
CA SER A 250 4.36 13.69 -8.62
C SER A 250 3.30 14.74 -8.31
N ILE A 251 2.69 15.34 -9.34
CA ILE A 251 1.83 16.53 -9.17
C ILE A 251 0.46 16.38 -9.84
N GLY A 252 -0.55 16.96 -9.19
CA GLY A 252 -1.90 17.13 -9.73
C GLY A 252 -2.72 15.84 -9.68
N PHE A 253 -3.77 15.76 -10.50
CA PHE A 253 -4.74 14.66 -10.42
C PHE A 253 -4.22 13.32 -10.93
N GLY A 254 -3.42 13.32 -12.00
CA GLY A 254 -2.71 12.16 -12.49
C GLY A 254 -1.40 11.89 -11.76
N GLN A 255 -1.03 12.65 -10.72
CA GLN A 255 0.18 12.43 -9.93
C GLN A 255 1.43 12.13 -10.79
N ILE A 256 1.63 12.91 -11.86
CA ILE A 256 2.70 12.69 -12.84
C ILE A 256 3.97 13.38 -12.37
N LYS A 257 5.11 12.69 -12.47
CA LYS A 257 6.43 13.28 -12.18
C LYS A 257 6.74 14.43 -13.13
N ILE A 258 7.39 15.46 -12.61
CA ILE A 258 7.78 16.65 -13.38
C ILE A 258 8.70 16.27 -14.54
N SER A 259 9.69 15.42 -14.29
CA SER A 259 10.63 14.94 -15.30
C SER A 259 9.92 14.17 -16.43
N THR A 260 8.89 13.38 -16.09
CA THR A 260 8.06 12.67 -17.07
C THR A 260 7.24 13.64 -17.91
N ALA A 261 6.61 14.63 -17.30
CA ALA A 261 5.82 15.63 -18.01
C ALA A 261 6.68 16.54 -18.90
N SER A 262 7.84 16.97 -18.40
CA SER A 262 8.83 17.75 -19.16
C SER A 262 9.27 17.02 -20.43
N LYS A 263 9.63 15.73 -20.31
CA LYS A 263 9.96 14.88 -21.47
C LYS A 263 8.79 14.70 -22.43
N LEU A 264 7.59 14.48 -21.90
CA LEU A 264 6.39 14.25 -22.71
C LEU A 264 5.98 15.49 -23.53
N LEU A 265 6.13 16.67 -22.95
CA LEU A 265 5.76 17.95 -23.54
C LEU A 265 6.92 18.64 -24.28
N SER A 266 8.16 18.18 -24.10
CA SER A 266 9.38 18.82 -24.62
C SER A 266 9.54 20.27 -24.14
N ILE A 267 9.29 20.50 -22.84
CA ILE A 267 9.40 21.81 -22.18
C ILE A 267 10.29 21.71 -20.94
N SER A 268 10.73 22.84 -20.40
CA SER A 268 11.51 22.88 -19.15
C SER A 268 10.71 22.33 -17.96
N GLU A 269 11.41 21.80 -16.95
CA GLU A 269 10.77 21.26 -15.74
C GLU A 269 9.94 22.31 -14.99
N GLY A 270 10.38 23.58 -14.99
CA GLY A 270 9.61 24.70 -14.43
C GLY A 270 8.28 24.94 -15.17
N ALA A 271 8.29 24.93 -16.50
CA ALA A 271 7.07 25.05 -17.30
C ALA A 271 6.15 23.82 -17.14
N ALA A 272 6.74 22.63 -17.01
CA ALA A 272 5.99 21.40 -16.75
C ALA A 272 5.28 21.42 -15.39
N LEU A 273 5.92 21.98 -14.36
CA LEU A 273 5.33 22.18 -13.04
C LEU A 273 4.07 23.06 -13.12
N GLU A 274 4.14 24.19 -13.84
CA GLU A 274 3.01 25.10 -14.01
C GLU A 274 1.82 24.45 -14.75
N GLU A 275 2.11 23.66 -15.79
CA GLU A 275 1.06 22.94 -16.53
C GLU A 275 0.47 21.79 -15.71
N LEU A 276 1.28 21.07 -14.93
CA LEU A 276 0.81 20.01 -14.03
C LEU A 276 -0.04 20.54 -12.87
N ALA A 277 0.19 21.78 -12.42
CA ALA A 277 -0.61 22.40 -11.37
C ALA A 277 -2.05 22.70 -11.81
N LYS A 278 -2.29 22.83 -13.12
CA LYS A 278 -3.62 23.11 -13.70
C LYS A 278 -4.42 21.81 -13.86
N PRO A 279 -5.57 21.64 -13.16
CA PRO A 279 -6.46 20.47 -13.24
C PRO A 279 -6.70 19.85 -14.62
N GLY A 280 -7.28 20.63 -15.55
CA GLY A 280 -7.65 20.13 -16.87
C GLY A 280 -6.44 19.75 -17.73
N ARG A 281 -5.34 20.50 -17.62
CA ARG A 281 -4.08 20.19 -18.31
C ARG A 281 -3.40 18.96 -17.73
N ASN A 282 -3.47 18.77 -16.42
CA ASN A 282 -2.97 17.56 -15.79
C ASN A 282 -3.69 16.30 -16.28
N ILE A 283 -5.02 16.35 -16.47
CA ILE A 283 -5.80 15.25 -17.07
C ILE A 283 -5.36 14.99 -18.52
N GLU A 284 -5.14 16.05 -19.30
CA GLU A 284 -4.63 15.93 -20.67
C GLU A 284 -3.25 15.26 -20.71
N ILE A 285 -2.31 15.71 -19.88
CA ILE A 285 -0.95 15.16 -19.77
C ILE A 285 -1.03 13.69 -19.34
N CYS A 286 -1.93 13.35 -18.41
CA CYS A 286 -2.19 11.97 -17.99
C CYS A 286 -2.66 11.10 -19.15
N ALA A 287 -3.64 11.56 -19.93
CA ALA A 287 -4.10 10.86 -21.12
C ALA A 287 -2.95 10.66 -22.12
N ARG A 288 -2.22 11.72 -22.45
CA ARG A 288 -1.06 11.66 -23.35
C ARG A 288 0.01 10.67 -22.86
N TYR A 289 0.26 10.62 -21.55
CA TYR A 289 1.22 9.70 -20.97
C TYR A 289 0.76 8.24 -21.09
N ILE A 290 -0.50 7.94 -20.74
CA ILE A 290 -1.08 6.60 -20.93
C ILE A 290 -0.98 6.17 -22.40
N ARG A 291 -1.26 7.06 -23.36
CA ARG A 291 -1.13 6.74 -24.78
C ARG A 291 0.30 6.40 -25.17
N LEU A 292 1.27 7.14 -24.66
CA LEU A 292 2.69 6.84 -24.89
C LEU A 292 3.07 5.45 -24.34
N LEU A 293 2.56 5.08 -23.16
CA LEU A 293 2.77 3.73 -22.61
C LEU A 293 2.13 2.63 -23.46
N ILE A 294 0.92 2.86 -23.97
CA ILE A 294 0.24 1.91 -24.88
C ILE A 294 1.06 1.72 -26.16
N ASN A 295 1.55 2.80 -26.77
CA ASN A 295 2.34 2.72 -27.99
C ASN A 295 3.65 1.95 -27.75
N LYS A 296 4.37 2.25 -26.66
CA LYS A 296 5.60 1.53 -26.29
C LYS A 296 5.35 0.04 -26.06
N TYR A 297 4.27 -0.32 -25.36
CA TYR A 297 3.89 -1.72 -25.18
C TYR A 297 3.64 -2.44 -26.52
N LEU A 298 2.99 -1.78 -27.47
CA LEU A 298 2.74 -2.35 -28.80
C LEU A 298 4.03 -2.53 -29.63
N GLU A 299 5.01 -1.64 -29.44
CA GLU A 299 6.34 -1.76 -30.03
C GLU A 299 7.14 -2.90 -29.38
N ASP A 300 7.20 -2.92 -28.05
CA ASP A 300 7.89 -3.93 -27.26
C ASP A 300 7.35 -5.34 -27.53
N LYS A 301 6.05 -5.47 -27.78
CA LYS A 301 5.41 -6.75 -28.14
C LYS A 301 5.94 -7.35 -29.45
N LYS A 302 6.54 -6.55 -30.33
CA LYS A 302 7.20 -7.05 -31.54
C LYS A 302 8.52 -7.79 -31.22
N HIS A 303 9.06 -7.62 -30.02
CA HIS A 303 10.29 -8.25 -29.56
C HIS A 303 9.99 -9.35 -28.52
N PRO A 304 10.17 -10.65 -28.85
CA PRO A 304 9.75 -11.77 -28.00
C PRO A 304 10.33 -11.74 -26.58
N PHE A 305 11.58 -11.31 -26.44
CA PHE A 305 12.29 -11.25 -25.15
C PHE A 305 11.71 -10.21 -24.18
N ILE A 306 11.14 -9.11 -24.70
CA ILE A 306 10.58 -8.03 -23.87
C ILE A 306 9.12 -8.36 -23.53
N ALA A 307 8.39 -8.97 -24.47
CA ALA A 307 7.00 -9.41 -24.27
C ALA A 307 6.86 -10.40 -23.09
N ALA A 308 7.86 -11.23 -22.82
CA ALA A 308 7.84 -12.20 -21.72
C ALA A 308 7.89 -11.55 -20.31
N ARG A 309 8.24 -10.25 -20.19
CA ARG A 309 8.33 -9.54 -18.90
C ARG A 309 6.98 -9.03 -18.37
N TYR A 310 5.93 -9.02 -19.19
CA TYR A 310 4.63 -8.44 -18.84
C TYR A 310 3.52 -9.38 -19.27
N ASN A 311 2.53 -9.64 -18.40
CA ASN A 311 1.43 -10.52 -18.78
C ASN A 311 0.46 -9.83 -19.75
N ASP A 312 0.20 -8.54 -19.53
CA ASP A 312 -0.71 -7.75 -20.35
C ASP A 312 -0.37 -6.25 -20.38
N LEU A 313 -1.19 -5.49 -21.11
CA LEU A 313 -1.08 -4.04 -21.23
C LEU A 313 -1.22 -3.34 -19.86
N TYR A 314 -2.07 -3.86 -18.97
CA TYR A 314 -2.33 -3.24 -17.67
C TYR A 314 -1.14 -3.37 -16.73
N ASP A 315 -0.46 -4.51 -16.74
CA ASP A 315 0.82 -4.71 -16.03
C ASP A 315 1.87 -3.71 -16.54
N TYR A 316 1.94 -3.52 -17.87
CA TYR A 316 2.87 -2.57 -18.46
C TYR A 316 2.57 -1.13 -18.06
N ILE A 317 1.30 -0.70 -18.12
CA ILE A 317 0.88 0.64 -17.72
C ILE A 317 1.16 0.83 -16.23
N ALA A 318 0.68 -0.06 -15.35
CA ALA A 318 0.84 0.07 -13.91
C ALA A 318 2.31 0.18 -13.49
N LYS A 319 3.18 -0.70 -14.02
CA LYS A 319 4.61 -0.70 -13.69
C LYS A 319 5.28 0.62 -14.07
N ASN A 320 5.07 1.06 -15.31
CA ASN A 320 5.73 2.27 -15.83
C ASN A 320 5.13 3.55 -15.26
N TYR A 321 3.83 3.55 -14.93
CA TYR A 321 3.15 4.69 -14.33
C TYR A 321 3.62 4.94 -12.89
N ILE A 322 3.68 3.88 -12.07
CA ILE A 322 4.17 3.95 -10.69
C ILE A 322 5.70 4.12 -10.64
N GLY A 323 6.42 3.65 -11.67
CA GLY A 323 7.88 3.58 -11.67
C GLY A 323 8.42 2.41 -10.85
N ALA A 324 7.72 1.27 -10.87
CA ALA A 324 8.14 0.07 -10.17
C ALA A 324 9.34 -0.60 -10.84
N THR A 325 10.36 -0.97 -10.04
CA THR A 325 11.59 -1.62 -10.52
C THR A 325 11.35 -3.06 -10.96
N ASP A 326 10.48 -3.78 -10.23
CA ASP A 326 10.09 -5.16 -10.51
C ASP A 326 8.61 -5.26 -10.94
N ALA A 327 8.33 -6.12 -11.93
CA ALA A 327 6.98 -6.48 -12.35
C ALA A 327 6.20 -7.19 -11.23
N THR A 328 6.90 -7.84 -10.31
CA THR A 328 6.26 -8.48 -9.14
C THR A 328 5.99 -7.51 -8.00
N MET A 329 6.25 -6.21 -8.11
CA MET A 329 6.02 -5.29 -6.99
C MET A 329 4.53 -5.17 -6.66
N TYR A 330 4.15 -5.37 -5.39
CA TYR A 330 2.74 -5.49 -4.98
C TYR A 330 1.86 -4.33 -5.45
N ASN A 331 2.30 -3.09 -5.27
CA ASN A 331 1.54 -1.91 -5.67
C ASN A 331 1.27 -1.89 -7.18
N ALA A 332 2.23 -2.33 -8.01
CA ALA A 332 2.05 -2.41 -9.45
C ALA A 332 1.05 -3.51 -9.84
N VAL A 333 1.12 -4.67 -9.18
CA VAL A 333 0.19 -5.78 -9.41
C VAL A 333 -1.25 -5.42 -8.98
N LEU A 334 -1.42 -4.77 -7.83
CA LEU A 334 -2.72 -4.28 -7.36
C LEU A 334 -3.29 -3.21 -8.30
N TYR A 335 -2.45 -2.27 -8.73
CA TYR A 335 -2.86 -1.24 -9.68
C TYR A 335 -3.33 -1.86 -11.01
N ALA A 336 -2.55 -2.81 -11.56
CA ALA A 336 -2.92 -3.53 -12.77
C ALA A 336 -4.22 -4.33 -12.61
N ALA A 337 -4.43 -4.98 -11.45
CA ALA A 337 -5.67 -5.70 -11.16
C ALA A 337 -6.90 -4.77 -11.12
N ILE A 338 -6.78 -3.60 -10.48
CA ILE A 338 -7.87 -2.60 -10.48
C ILE A 338 -8.14 -2.08 -11.89
N LEU A 339 -7.09 -1.80 -12.68
CA LEU A 339 -7.25 -1.39 -14.08
C LEU A 339 -7.99 -2.44 -14.89
N ARG A 340 -7.64 -3.73 -14.78
CA ARG A 340 -8.34 -4.83 -15.48
C ARG A 340 -9.82 -4.90 -15.17
N GLU A 341 -10.18 -4.76 -13.89
CA GLU A 341 -11.57 -4.91 -13.44
C GLU A 341 -12.43 -3.70 -13.84
N ARG A 342 -11.88 -2.48 -13.80
CA ARG A 342 -12.65 -1.24 -14.09
C ARG A 342 -12.61 -0.85 -15.56
N SER A 343 -11.48 -1.01 -16.21
CA SER A 343 -11.38 -0.81 -17.65
C SER A 343 -11.67 -2.14 -18.32
N ARG A 344 -12.90 -2.35 -18.76
CA ARG A 344 -13.18 -3.43 -19.70
C ARG A 344 -12.59 -3.03 -21.06
N LEU A 345 -11.28 -3.18 -21.24
CA LEU A 345 -10.84 -3.53 -22.60
C LEU A 345 -11.45 -4.90 -22.85
N ASP A 346 -12.56 -4.85 -23.58
CA ASP A 346 -13.18 -5.95 -24.27
C ASP A 346 -12.24 -6.43 -25.41
N LEU A 347 -10.98 -6.71 -25.06
CA LEU A 347 -9.93 -7.20 -25.95
C LEU A 347 -10.33 -8.58 -26.47
N TYR A 348 -11.17 -9.30 -25.72
CA TYR A 348 -11.73 -10.59 -26.12
C TYR A 348 -12.92 -10.49 -27.08
N SER A 349 -13.77 -9.45 -27.05
CA SER A 349 -14.85 -9.33 -28.04
C SER A 349 -14.31 -8.92 -29.42
N ARG A 350 -13.29 -8.06 -29.49
CA ARG A 350 -12.67 -7.64 -30.77
C ARG A 350 -11.75 -8.69 -31.40
N LEU A 351 -11.04 -9.51 -30.61
CA LEU A 351 -10.29 -10.65 -31.15
C LEU A 351 -11.23 -11.75 -31.67
N LYS A 352 -12.40 -11.94 -31.04
CA LYS A 352 -13.44 -12.86 -31.54
C LYS A 352 -14.13 -12.35 -32.81
N ILE A 353 -14.34 -11.03 -32.97
CA ILE A 353 -14.86 -10.43 -34.21
C ILE A 353 -13.85 -10.56 -35.36
N LYS A 354 -12.53 -10.45 -35.08
CA LYS A 354 -11.48 -10.63 -36.09
C LYS A 354 -11.35 -12.09 -36.56
N ASN A 355 -11.50 -13.07 -35.66
CA ASN A 355 -11.52 -14.49 -36.02
C ASN A 355 -12.84 -14.93 -36.68
N LYS A 356 -14.00 -14.40 -36.28
CA LYS A 356 -15.28 -14.68 -36.96
C LYS A 356 -15.36 -14.06 -38.36
N ARG A 357 -14.87 -12.83 -38.56
CA ARG A 357 -14.82 -12.23 -39.91
C ARG A 357 -13.87 -12.97 -40.85
N ASN A 358 -12.73 -13.45 -40.35
CA ASN A 358 -11.80 -14.26 -41.16
C ASN A 358 -12.33 -15.67 -41.48
N GLN A 359 -13.24 -16.23 -40.67
CA GLN A 359 -13.95 -17.48 -40.98
C GLN A 359 -15.15 -17.24 -41.92
N CYS A 360 -15.89 -16.14 -41.78
CA CYS A 360 -16.99 -15.82 -42.70
C CYS A 360 -16.52 -15.35 -44.09
N PHE A 361 -15.35 -14.73 -44.21
CA PHE A 361 -14.81 -14.30 -45.51
C PHE A 361 -14.11 -15.41 -46.32
N ARG A 362 -13.83 -16.57 -45.71
CA ARG A 362 -13.36 -17.77 -46.44
C ARG A 362 -14.49 -18.68 -46.91
N GLY A 363 -15.75 -18.34 -46.63
CA GLY A 363 -16.91 -19.15 -46.99
C GLY A 363 -17.50 -18.89 -48.38
N ASN A 364 -17.15 -17.81 -49.10
CA ASN A 364 -17.93 -17.40 -50.27
C ASN A 364 -17.06 -16.85 -51.44
N LEU A 365 -16.20 -17.69 -52.02
CA LEU A 365 -15.67 -17.44 -53.37
C LEU A 365 -15.41 -18.78 -54.09
N LYS A 366 -16.52 -19.40 -54.53
CA LYS A 366 -16.76 -20.08 -55.83
C LYS A 366 -17.81 -21.20 -55.67
N ALA A 367 -19.04 -20.87 -56.05
CA ALA A 367 -20.03 -21.81 -56.58
C ALA A 367 -19.96 -21.77 -58.13
N PRO A 368 -20.67 -22.62 -58.90
CA PRO A 368 -21.05 -24.02 -58.73
C PRO A 368 -20.68 -24.91 -59.97
N LEU A 369 -20.89 -26.24 -59.80
CA LEU A 369 -21.20 -27.38 -60.71
C LEU A 369 -21.45 -27.10 -62.23
N PRO A 370 -21.32 -28.06 -63.19
CA PRO A 370 -21.69 -29.50 -63.07
C PRO A 370 -20.90 -30.54 -63.92
N ALA A 371 -21.07 -31.82 -63.60
CA ALA A 371 -21.47 -32.92 -64.51
C ALA A 371 -21.89 -34.12 -63.66
#